data_AF-A0A6A6C1Z4-F1
#
_entry.id   AF-A0A6A6C1Z4-F1
#
_cell.length_a   1.000
_cell.length_b   1.000
_cell.length_c   1.000
_cell.angle_alpha   90.00
_cell.angle_beta   90.00
_cell.angle_gamma   90.00
#
_symmetry.space_group_name_H-M   'P 1'
#
loop_
_entity.id
_entity.type
_entity.pdbx_description
1 polymer ?
#
loop_
_entity_poly.entity_id
_entity_poly.type
_entity_poly.pdbx_seq_one_letter_code
_entity_poly.pdbx_strand_id
1 'polypeptide(L)'
;PVIVDGDDVMSKPRELSRKLCGIWGLDFKGCQFEWEEENDLMKSFPLSTPYMSTIFYSTGIHEKETKEVNVDVEQVKWEKEFGEEVARGMRKLVDEDLADYEHL
;
A
#
# COMPACT_ATOMS: atom_id res chain seq x y z
N PRO A 1 -16.16 -4.13 -11.53
CA PRO A 1 -15.18 -4.55 -10.50
C PRO A 1 -15.00 -3.40 -9.51
N VAL A 2 -14.71 -3.67 -8.24
CA VAL A 2 -14.36 -2.61 -7.28
C VAL A 2 -12.86 -2.36 -7.42
N ILE A 3 -12.48 -1.14 -7.81
CA ILE A 3 -11.10 -0.68 -7.85
C ILE A 3 -10.82 0.03 -6.52
N VAL A 4 -9.67 -0.25 -5.93
CA VAL A 4 -9.24 0.30 -4.64
C VAL A 4 -7.84 0.85 -4.82
N ASP A 5 -7.65 2.12 -4.48
CA ASP A 5 -6.34 2.74 -4.50
C ASP A 5 -5.50 2.22 -3.31
N GLY A 6 -4.22 1.92 -3.57
CA GLY A 6 -3.29 1.44 -2.55
C GLY A 6 -3.04 2.46 -1.44
N ASP A 7 -3.08 3.75 -1.75
CA ASP A 7 -2.92 4.82 -0.76
C ASP A 7 -4.11 4.86 0.20
N ASP A 8 -5.34 4.62 -0.25
CA ASP A 8 -6.50 4.55 0.64
C ASP A 8 -6.43 3.32 1.57
N VAL A 9 -5.81 2.22 1.12
CA VAL A 9 -5.55 1.04 1.97
C VAL A 9 -4.59 1.38 3.10
N MET A 10 -3.55 2.15 2.81
CA MET A 10 -2.49 2.48 3.77
C MET A 10 -2.83 3.65 4.68
N SER A 11 -3.50 4.69 4.15
CA SER A 11 -3.75 5.95 4.85
C SER A 11 -5.15 6.06 5.45
N LYS A 12 -6.15 5.37 4.89
CA LYS A 12 -7.56 5.46 5.32
C LYS A 12 -8.26 4.08 5.43
N PRO A 13 -7.62 3.06 6.04
CA PRO A 13 -8.13 1.68 6.04
C PRO A 13 -9.54 1.56 6.63
N ARG A 14 -9.88 2.34 7.66
CA ARG A 14 -11.21 2.32 8.30
C ARG A 14 -12.29 2.92 7.41
N GLU A 15 -12.01 4.03 6.72
CA GLU A 15 -12.97 4.69 5.83
C GLU A 15 -13.25 3.83 4.60
N LEU A 16 -12.18 3.29 4.01
CA LEU A 16 -12.25 2.34 2.90
C LEU A 16 -13.08 1.11 3.30
N SER A 17 -12.79 0.50 4.44
CA SER A 17 -13.54 -0.67 4.94
C SER A 17 -15.03 -0.36 5.10
N ARG A 18 -15.38 0.83 5.62
CA ARG A 18 -16.79 1.26 5.73
C ARG A 18 -17.46 1.38 4.37
N LYS A 19 -16.78 1.97 3.38
CA LYS A 19 -17.28 2.10 2.01
C LYS A 19 -17.53 0.72 1.38
N LEU A 20 -16.57 -0.20 1.52
CA LEU A 20 -16.67 -1.57 1.01
C LEU A 20 -17.79 -2.37 1.68
N CYS A 21 -17.93 -2.28 3.02
CA CYS A 21 -19.06 -2.87 3.74
C CYS A 21 -20.40 -2.37 3.20
N GLY A 22 -20.52 -1.06 2.92
CA GLY A 22 -21.72 -0.47 2.33
C GLY A 22 -22.05 -1.02 0.93
N ILE A 23 -21.03 -1.22 0.08
CA ILE A 23 -21.20 -1.79 -1.27
C ILE A 23 -21.68 -3.24 -1.22
N TRP A 24 -21.17 -4.03 -0.26
CA TRP A 24 -21.46 -5.46 -0.16
C TRP A 24 -22.60 -5.81 0.82
N GLY A 25 -23.19 -4.83 1.48
CA GLY A 25 -24.25 -5.07 2.48
C GLY A 25 -23.75 -5.77 3.75
N LEU A 26 -22.48 -5.57 4.11
CA LEU A 26 -21.87 -6.11 5.33
C LEU A 26 -21.96 -5.10 6.48
N ASP A 27 -22.00 -5.60 7.72
CA ASP A 27 -21.94 -4.73 8.91
C ASP A 27 -20.49 -4.35 9.23
N PHE A 28 -20.19 -3.06 9.16
CA PHE A 28 -18.89 -2.50 9.50
C PHE A 28 -18.47 -2.79 10.96
N LYS A 29 -19.42 -3.02 11.88
CA LYS A 29 -19.10 -3.39 13.27
C LYS A 29 -18.41 -4.74 13.39
N GLY A 30 -18.53 -5.60 12.38
CA GLY A 30 -17.83 -6.89 12.32
C GLY A 30 -16.36 -6.78 11.90
N CYS A 31 -15.91 -5.61 11.43
CA CYS A 31 -14.52 -5.42 11.01
C CYS A 31 -13.57 -5.36 12.21
N GLN A 32 -12.47 -6.11 12.14
CA GLN A 32 -11.38 -6.09 13.12
C GLN A 32 -10.19 -5.32 12.55
N PHE A 33 -9.60 -4.44 13.36
CA PHE A 33 -8.43 -3.63 13.01
C PHE A 33 -7.25 -3.87 13.96
N GLU A 34 -7.47 -4.64 15.01
CA GLU A 34 -6.52 -5.00 16.05
C GLU A 34 -6.72 -6.49 16.35
N TRP A 35 -5.63 -7.19 16.60
CA TRP A 35 -5.60 -8.61 16.92
C TRP A 35 -4.40 -8.94 17.79
N GLU A 36 -4.42 -10.11 18.42
CA GLU A 36 -3.30 -10.60 19.21
C GLU A 36 -2.23 -11.20 18.29
N GLU A 37 -0.97 -11.05 18.70
CA GLU A 37 0.18 -11.61 18.01
C GLU A 37 0.12 -13.15 17.98
N GLU A 38 0.15 -13.76 16.80
CA GLU A 38 0.06 -15.21 16.64
C GLU A 38 1.44 -15.88 16.51
N ASN A 39 2.04 -16.19 17.65
CA ASN A 39 3.38 -16.79 17.75
C ASN A 39 3.50 -18.23 17.22
N ASP A 40 2.39 -18.94 17.04
CA ASP A 40 2.39 -20.34 16.62
C ASP A 40 2.50 -20.53 15.10
N LEU A 41 2.10 -19.52 14.31
CA LEU A 41 2.28 -19.53 12.84
C LEU A 41 3.77 -19.62 12.46
N MET A 42 4.63 -18.94 13.19
CA MET A 42 6.07 -18.92 12.93
C MET A 42 6.72 -20.30 13.13
N LYS A 43 6.28 -21.05 14.13
CA LYS A 43 6.77 -22.43 14.39
C LYS A 43 6.37 -23.38 13.26
N SER A 44 5.25 -23.09 12.61
CA SER A 44 4.70 -23.89 11.53
C SER A 44 5.39 -23.63 10.19
N PHE A 45 5.99 -22.44 10.01
CA PHE A 45 6.66 -22.06 8.76
C PHE A 45 8.08 -21.46 8.97
N PRO A 46 9.03 -22.24 9.49
CA PRO A 46 10.35 -21.73 9.88
C PRO A 46 11.18 -21.17 8.71
N LEU A 47 10.96 -21.67 7.49
CA LEU A 47 11.64 -21.15 6.30
C LEU A 47 11.08 -19.81 5.82
N SER A 48 9.85 -19.46 6.19
CA SER A 48 9.23 -18.18 5.82
C SER A 48 9.28 -17.11 6.89
N THR A 49 9.62 -17.50 8.11
CA THR A 49 9.82 -16.60 9.24
C THR A 49 10.65 -15.35 8.93
N PRO A 50 11.80 -15.41 8.22
CA PRO A 50 12.62 -14.22 8.02
C PRO A 50 11.93 -13.12 7.21
N TYR A 51 11.03 -13.46 6.28
CA TYR A 51 10.35 -12.52 5.40
C TYR A 51 8.87 -12.30 5.74
N MET A 52 8.29 -13.10 6.63
CA MET A 52 6.90 -12.96 7.10
C MET A 52 6.78 -12.39 8.51
N SER A 53 7.91 -11.99 9.12
CA SER A 53 7.96 -11.50 10.50
C SER A 53 6.98 -10.35 10.75
N THR A 54 6.87 -9.37 9.86
CA THR A 54 5.91 -8.26 10.00
C THR A 54 4.46 -8.74 10.10
N ILE A 55 4.09 -9.80 9.37
CA ILE A 55 2.73 -10.36 9.41
C ILE A 55 2.54 -11.14 10.71
N PHE A 56 3.48 -12.02 11.04
CA PHE A 56 3.40 -12.86 12.25
C PHE A 56 3.40 -12.05 13.55
N TYR A 57 4.14 -10.94 13.58
CA TYR A 57 4.22 -10.03 14.71
C TYR A 57 3.23 -8.86 14.65
N SER A 58 2.37 -8.79 13.63
CA SER A 58 1.37 -7.73 13.57
C SER A 58 0.33 -7.90 14.66
N THR A 59 -0.12 -6.79 15.22
CA THR A 59 -1.20 -6.73 16.21
C THR A 59 -2.35 -5.85 15.73
N GLY A 60 -2.31 -5.42 14.48
CA GLY A 60 -3.31 -4.55 13.91
C GLY A 60 -2.88 -3.89 12.62
N ILE A 61 -3.79 -3.06 12.09
CA ILE A 61 -3.55 -2.21 10.94
C ILE A 61 -2.95 -0.89 11.41
N HIS A 62 -1.72 -0.60 10.98
CA HIS A 62 -1.06 0.67 11.24
C HIS A 62 -1.17 1.58 10.04
N GLU A 63 -1.80 2.74 10.25
CA GLU A 63 -1.92 3.76 9.21
C GLU A 63 -0.55 4.33 8.87
N LYS A 64 -0.29 4.47 7.57
CA LYS A 64 0.91 5.11 7.05
C LYS A 64 0.48 6.26 6.16
N GLU A 65 0.96 7.45 6.49
CA GLU A 65 0.78 8.62 5.63
C GLU A 65 1.34 8.32 4.24
N THR A 66 0.48 8.45 3.25
CA THR A 66 0.87 8.47 1.84
C THR A 66 1.13 9.93 1.48
N LYS A 67 2.18 10.15 0.69
CA LYS A 67 2.56 11.50 0.27
C LYS A 67 2.15 11.66 -1.16
N GLU A 68 1.50 12.77 -1.46
CA GLU A 68 1.26 13.19 -2.84
C GLU A 68 2.60 13.26 -3.56
N VAL A 69 2.70 12.51 -4.66
CA VAL A 69 3.95 12.36 -5.41
C VAL A 69 4.09 13.56 -6.33
N ASN A 70 5.11 14.38 -6.07
CA ASN A 70 5.52 15.41 -7.01
C ASN A 70 6.59 14.82 -7.95
N VAL A 71 6.21 14.56 -9.20
CA VAL A 71 7.06 13.90 -10.19
C VAL A 71 8.35 14.69 -10.48
N ASP A 72 8.31 16.03 -10.42
CA ASP A 72 9.51 16.86 -10.61
C ASP A 72 10.50 16.67 -9.46
N VAL A 73 10.01 16.56 -8.21
CA VAL A 73 10.84 16.26 -7.04
C VAL A 73 11.40 14.85 -7.10
N GLU A 74 10.60 13.88 -7.55
CA GLU A 74 11.06 12.49 -7.70
C GLU A 74 12.11 12.34 -8.80
N GLN A 75 11.97 13.05 -9.92
CA GLN A 75 12.97 13.04 -10.98
C GLN A 75 14.35 13.47 -10.47
N VAL A 76 14.44 14.53 -9.65
CA VAL A 76 15.72 14.97 -9.04
C VAL A 76 16.33 13.88 -8.16
N LYS A 77 15.51 13.10 -7.45
CA LYS A 77 15.99 11.96 -6.67
C LYS A 77 16.48 10.82 -7.56
N TRP A 78 15.74 10.50 -8.61
CA TRP A 78 16.12 9.46 -9.57
C TRP A 78 17.42 9.82 -10.30
N GLU A 79 17.63 11.09 -10.65
CA GLU A 79 18.88 11.56 -11.25
C GLU A 79 20.07 11.33 -10.32
N LYS A 80 19.88 11.56 -9.01
CA LYS A 80 20.90 11.32 -7.99
C LYS A 80 21.17 9.82 -7.76
N GLU A 81 20.14 8.99 -7.80
CA GLU A 81 20.23 7.57 -7.45
C GLU A 81 20.65 6.69 -8.63
N PHE A 82 20.12 6.96 -9.82
CA PHE A 82 20.24 6.12 -11.01
C PHE A 82 20.95 6.80 -12.18
N GLY A 83 21.23 8.10 -12.07
CA GLY A 83 21.84 8.90 -13.14
C GLY A 83 20.81 9.51 -14.10
N GLU A 84 21.26 10.53 -14.82
CA GLU A 84 20.39 11.40 -15.62
C GLU A 84 19.64 10.67 -16.74
N GLU A 85 20.30 9.74 -17.44
CA GLU A 85 19.69 9.02 -18.56
C GLU A 85 18.54 8.12 -18.09
N VAL A 86 18.76 7.36 -17.01
CA VAL A 86 17.75 6.46 -16.44
C VAL A 86 16.57 7.27 -15.88
N ALA A 87 16.86 8.36 -15.16
CA ALA A 87 15.83 9.23 -14.60
C ALA A 87 14.92 9.86 -15.68
N ARG A 88 15.49 10.31 -16.80
CA ARG A 88 14.69 10.80 -17.94
C ARG A 88 13.83 9.70 -18.56
N GLY A 89 14.36 8.48 -18.66
CA GLY A 89 13.58 7.32 -19.13
C GLY A 89 12.39 7.02 -18.22
N MET A 90 12.62 7.00 -16.90
CA MET A 90 11.56 6.83 -15.89
C MET A 90 10.52 7.94 -15.97
N ARG A 91 10.95 9.21 -16.07
CA ARG A 91 10.05 10.36 -16.21
C ARG A 91 9.14 10.23 -17.42
N LYS A 92 9.71 9.88 -18.57
CA LYS A 92 8.95 9.69 -19.81
C LYS A 92 7.85 8.62 -19.64
N LEU A 93 8.19 7.47 -19.07
CA LEU A 93 7.21 6.40 -18.83
C LEU A 93 6.11 6.86 -17.88
N VAL A 94 6.47 7.56 -16.80
CA VAL A 94 5.49 8.14 -15.87
C VAL A 94 4.57 9.12 -16.58
N ASP A 95 5.10 10.06 -17.37
CA ASP A 95 4.27 11.05 -18.08
C ASP A 95 3.34 10.39 -19.12
N GLU A 96 3.78 9.30 -19.76
CA GLU A 96 2.97 8.53 -20.73
C GLU A 96 1.84 7.76 -20.02
N ASP A 97 2.09 7.19 -18.85
CA ASP A 97 1.14 6.32 -18.12
C ASP A 97 0.28 7.07 -17.09
N LEU A 98 0.65 8.29 -16.66
CA LEU A 98 -0.04 9.02 -15.59
C LEU A 98 -1.50 9.34 -15.95
N ALA A 99 -1.76 9.66 -17.21
CA ALA A 99 -3.11 9.95 -17.68
C ALA A 99 -4.05 8.73 -17.57
N ASP A 100 -3.51 7.52 -17.77
CA ASP A 100 -4.27 6.28 -17.58
C ASP A 100 -4.50 5.99 -16.10
N TYR A 101 -3.52 6.30 -15.23
CA TYR A 101 -3.66 6.16 -13.78
C TYR A 101 -4.74 7.07 -13.19
N GLU A 102 -4.80 8.34 -13.61
CA GLU A 102 -5.81 9.31 -13.14
C GLU A 102 -7.25 8.99 -13.59
N HIS A 103 -7.43 8.02 -14.49
CA HIS A 103 -8.73 7.57 -14.97
C HIS A 103 -9.27 6.31 -14.27
N LEU A 104 -8.54 5.76 -13.30
CA LEU A 104 -8.93 4.60 -12.47
C LEU A 104 -9.69 5.00 -11.20
#